data_AF-A0A8B8N2Z3-F1
#
_entry.id   AF-A0A8B8N2Z3-F1
#
_cell.length_a   1.000
_cell.length_b   1.000
_cell.length_c   1.000
_cell.angle_alpha   90.00
_cell.angle_beta   90.00
_cell.angle_gamma   90.00
#
_symmetry.space_group_name_H-M   'P 1'
#
loop_
_entity.id
_entity.type
_entity.pdbx_description
1 polymer ?
#
loop_
_entity_poly.entity_id
_entity_poly.type
_entity_poly.pdbx_seq_one_letter_code
_entity_poly.pdbx_strand_id
1 'polypeptide(L)'
;MKLQRLPITMSRGFHSHAHLPRGPQGISEAKLGCEEFLVKLLDRRWTLVSPDTKIQQIMLPPERIKDEDGPLKDKSWFNMPNPLLGDQITDNSGPDSSFYVVRDDLLHPLVNGNKARKLDAVLPLLEDHSVTDVVTCGGCQSAHAAAVAVSCAERGLRSHLLLRGEQPDILTGYNLISTMYGNVKYVPRSVYANREETLKTHASSVAGVIRLVHYLSQSHLLGKEKAMKFVVDAGTGTTAVGLGLGAIYFGLPWKITAVMLADTLDNYRERERRLISDFKRHFRFDLDHALREIDRGVVNWVERYHPRKFGNVIKGEIEVCQEIARQTGILVDPVYTLAAWELASLLSEKEARGDAEVVMLHTGGTLGMFGLAQRPDKNQGKYRPDQHIK
;
A
#
# COMPACT_ATOMS: atom_id res chain seq x y z
N MET A 1 3.69 0.16 -14.06
CA MET A 1 2.51 -0.16 -14.90
C MET A 1 2.83 0.35 -16.29
N LYS A 2 2.66 -0.43 -17.36
CA LYS A 2 2.99 0.03 -18.72
C LYS A 2 1.71 0.41 -19.46
N LEU A 3 1.69 1.60 -20.06
CA LEU A 3 0.59 2.10 -20.88
C LEU A 3 0.97 1.91 -22.35
N GLN A 4 0.18 1.15 -23.10
CA GLN A 4 0.33 1.06 -24.55
C GLN A 4 -1.02 1.26 -25.21
N ARG A 5 -1.06 2.14 -26.21
CA ARG A 5 -2.18 2.27 -27.13
C ARG A 5 -2.01 1.19 -28.19
N LEU A 6 -2.80 0.12 -28.12
CA LEU A 6 -2.84 -0.88 -29.18
C LEU A 6 -3.83 -0.44 -30.27
N PRO A 7 -3.50 -0.56 -31.56
CA PRO A 7 -4.40 -0.15 -32.62
C PRO A 7 -5.65 -1.04 -32.65
N ILE A 8 -6.82 -0.41 -32.74
CA ILE A 8 -8.11 -1.07 -32.97
C ILE A 8 -8.15 -1.48 -34.43
N THR A 9 -8.15 -2.79 -34.73
CA THR A 9 -8.41 -3.28 -36.08
C THR A 9 -9.84 -3.83 -36.17
N MET A 10 -10.73 -3.01 -36.73
CA MET A 10 -11.91 -3.49 -37.46
C MET A 10 -12.12 -2.65 -38.72
N SER A 11 -11.76 -3.22 -39.86
CA SER A 11 -12.54 -3.24 -41.12
C SER A 11 -11.63 -3.60 -42.31
N ARG A 12 -12.21 -4.36 -43.25
CA ARG A 12 -11.61 -4.80 -44.52
C ARG A 12 -11.45 -3.62 -45.47
N GLY A 13 -10.35 -3.56 -46.23
CA GLY A 13 -10.29 -2.80 -47.49
C GLY A 13 -8.94 -2.20 -47.88
N PHE A 14 -8.26 -2.87 -48.82
CA PHE A 14 -7.35 -2.39 -49.88
C PHE A 14 -6.10 -1.51 -49.62
N HIS A 15 -5.11 -1.77 -50.48
CA HIS A 15 -3.69 -1.40 -50.48
C HIS A 15 -3.35 0.10 -50.43
N SER A 16 -2.26 0.44 -49.72
CA SER A 16 -1.03 0.99 -50.33
C SER A 16 0.10 1.09 -49.29
N HIS A 17 1.32 0.81 -49.72
CA HIS A 17 2.54 0.89 -48.93
C HIS A 17 2.89 2.35 -48.58
N ALA A 18 2.88 2.69 -47.29
CA ALA A 18 3.52 3.89 -46.77
C ALA A 18 4.42 3.53 -45.59
N HIS A 19 5.71 3.86 -45.71
CA HIS A 19 6.70 3.70 -44.66
C HIS A 19 6.29 4.49 -43.40
N LEU A 20 6.01 3.79 -42.29
CA LEU A 20 5.79 4.39 -40.99
C LEU A 20 7.13 4.71 -40.32
N PRO A 21 7.34 5.93 -39.78
CA PRO A 21 8.55 6.25 -39.03
C PRO A 21 8.55 5.51 -37.68
N ARG A 22 9.66 4.83 -37.37
CA ARG A 22 9.93 4.25 -36.04
C ARG A 22 10.26 5.36 -35.06
N GLY A 23 9.24 5.96 -34.45
CA GLY A 23 9.39 6.81 -33.26
C GLY A 23 9.18 6.01 -31.96
N PRO A 24 9.81 6.39 -30.83
CA PRO A 24 9.61 5.72 -29.55
C PRO A 24 8.17 5.94 -29.06
N GLN A 25 7.42 4.86 -28.88
CA GLN A 25 6.05 4.86 -28.37
C GLN A 25 6.03 5.07 -26.85
N GLY A 26 6.42 6.28 -26.43
CA GLY A 26 6.26 6.80 -25.07
C GLY A 26 5.23 7.93 -25.03
N ILE A 27 4.70 8.20 -23.84
CA ILE A 27 3.77 9.29 -23.52
C ILE A 27 4.31 10.60 -24.13
N SER A 28 3.47 11.32 -24.89
CA SER A 28 3.78 12.67 -25.35
C SER A 28 3.85 13.61 -24.14
N GLU A 29 5.01 14.22 -23.90
CA GLU A 29 5.21 15.24 -22.87
C GLU A 29 4.44 16.53 -23.23
N ALA A 30 3.15 16.58 -22.92
CA ALA A 30 2.45 17.85 -22.85
C ALA A 30 3.05 18.66 -21.69
N LYS A 31 3.66 19.81 -22.00
CA LYS A 31 4.32 20.70 -21.04
C LYS A 31 3.30 21.40 -20.14
N LEU A 32 2.85 20.76 -19.08
CA LEU A 32 2.31 21.46 -17.92
C LEU A 32 3.45 21.86 -16.96
N GLY A 33 3.33 23.01 -16.32
CA GLY A 33 4.22 23.39 -15.22
C GLY A 33 4.09 22.43 -14.03
N CYS A 34 5.17 22.26 -13.25
CA CYS A 34 5.25 21.33 -12.12
C CYS A 34 4.13 21.54 -11.09
N GLU A 35 3.97 22.77 -10.60
CA GLU A 35 2.93 23.12 -9.63
C GLU A 35 1.55 22.96 -10.25
N GLU A 36 1.36 23.37 -11.50
CA GLU A 36 0.08 23.26 -12.19
C GLU A 36 -0.36 21.78 -12.33
N PHE A 37 0.58 20.87 -12.63
CA PHE A 37 0.28 19.44 -12.74
C PHE A 37 -0.01 18.80 -11.39
N LEU A 38 0.78 19.11 -10.35
CA LEU A 38 0.53 18.60 -9.00
C LEU A 38 -0.78 19.15 -8.44
N VAL A 39 -1.05 20.45 -8.56
CA VAL A 39 -2.32 21.07 -8.17
C VAL A 39 -3.48 20.41 -8.92
N LYS A 40 -3.39 20.27 -10.25
CA LYS A 40 -4.40 19.53 -11.03
C LYS A 40 -4.58 18.09 -10.57
N LEU A 41 -3.51 17.42 -10.14
CA LEU A 41 -3.58 16.04 -9.66
C LEU A 41 -4.18 15.95 -8.25
N LEU A 42 -3.87 16.90 -7.37
CA LEU A 42 -4.44 17.00 -6.02
C LEU A 42 -5.92 17.38 -6.08
N ASP A 43 -6.29 18.29 -6.98
CA ASP A 43 -7.65 18.81 -7.19
C ASP A 43 -8.53 17.89 -8.04
N ARG A 44 -7.95 16.83 -8.62
CA ARG A 44 -8.73 15.83 -9.36
C ARG A 44 -9.75 15.17 -8.45
N ARG A 45 -10.90 14.83 -9.04
CA ARG A 45 -11.88 13.96 -8.41
C ARG A 45 -11.21 12.62 -8.08
N TRP A 46 -11.48 12.10 -6.89
CA TRP A 46 -11.16 10.72 -6.55
C TRP A 46 -11.90 9.77 -7.50
N THR A 47 -11.18 8.80 -8.03
CA THR A 47 -11.75 7.70 -8.81
C THR A 47 -12.41 6.66 -7.91
N LEU A 48 -12.04 6.62 -6.64
CA LEU A 48 -12.83 6.00 -5.58
C LEU A 48 -14.16 6.74 -5.42
N VAL A 49 -15.23 6.01 -5.10
CA VAL A 49 -16.57 6.58 -4.90
C VAL A 49 -16.55 7.68 -3.83
N SER A 50 -15.75 7.49 -2.77
CA SER A 50 -15.41 8.51 -1.80
C SER A 50 -13.94 8.39 -1.39
N PRO A 51 -13.20 9.50 -1.16
CA PRO A 51 -11.91 9.45 -0.48
C PRO A 51 -12.00 9.09 1.00
N ASP A 52 -13.20 9.15 1.57
CA ASP A 52 -13.43 9.01 3.00
C ASP A 52 -12.89 7.68 3.49
N THR A 53 -12.11 7.77 4.56
CA THR A 53 -11.56 6.62 5.25
C THR A 53 -11.96 6.71 6.69
N LYS A 54 -12.43 5.60 7.25
CA LYS A 54 -12.79 5.55 8.66
C LYS A 54 -11.51 5.63 9.48
N ILE A 55 -11.47 6.51 10.46
CA ILE A 55 -10.40 6.54 11.45
C ILE A 55 -10.96 5.96 12.75
N GLN A 56 -10.23 5.02 13.33
CA GLN A 56 -10.56 4.41 14.63
C GLN A 56 -9.39 4.63 15.58
N GLN A 57 -9.60 4.60 16.88
CA GLN A 57 -8.52 4.68 17.87
C GLN A 57 -8.47 3.39 18.65
N ILE A 58 -7.27 2.84 18.82
CA ILE A 58 -7.00 1.64 19.56
C ILE A 58 -6.34 2.03 20.87
N MET A 59 -6.98 1.68 21.98
CA MET A 59 -6.47 1.89 23.32
C MET A 59 -5.80 0.63 23.83
N LEU A 60 -4.67 0.80 24.50
CA LEU A 60 -3.93 -0.25 25.19
C LEU A 60 -4.04 0.04 26.69
N PRO A 61 -4.67 -0.85 27.48
CA PRO A 61 -4.76 -0.67 28.91
C PRO A 61 -3.36 -0.77 29.56
N PRO A 62 -3.16 -0.10 30.70
CA PRO A 62 -1.87 -0.01 31.37
C PRO A 62 -1.60 -1.30 32.15
N GLU A 63 -1.11 -2.36 31.49
CA GLU A 63 -0.68 -3.59 32.16
C GLU A 63 0.83 -3.91 31.99
N ARG A 64 1.35 -4.66 32.97
CA ARG A 64 2.78 -4.78 33.33
C ARG A 64 3.64 -5.46 32.26
N ILE A 65 4.71 -4.75 31.90
CA ILE A 65 5.86 -5.21 31.13
C ILE A 65 6.40 -6.55 31.64
N LYS A 66 6.42 -7.56 30.77
CA LYS A 66 7.44 -8.62 30.77
C LYS A 66 8.06 -8.64 29.37
N ASP A 67 9.21 -7.97 29.23
CA ASP A 67 9.94 -7.78 27.98
C ASP A 67 10.54 -9.06 27.36
N GLU A 68 10.29 -10.25 27.93
CA GLU A 68 11.04 -11.46 27.55
C GLU A 68 10.37 -12.29 26.43
N ASP A 69 9.10 -12.06 26.09
CA ASP A 69 8.33 -13.00 25.23
C ASP A 69 7.66 -12.38 23.96
N GLY A 70 7.93 -11.11 23.61
CA GLY A 70 7.44 -10.46 22.38
C GLY A 70 6.42 -9.32 22.59
N PRO A 71 6.16 -8.48 21.57
CA PRO A 71 5.55 -7.15 21.75
C PRO A 71 4.03 -7.17 21.95
N LEU A 72 3.38 -8.33 21.83
CA LEU A 72 1.92 -8.48 21.87
C LEU A 72 1.43 -9.55 22.87
N LYS A 73 2.32 -10.24 23.58
CA LYS A 73 1.91 -11.30 24.52
C LYS A 73 1.16 -10.67 25.69
N ASP A 74 -0.02 -11.23 26.00
CA ASP A 74 -0.91 -10.80 27.09
C ASP A 74 -1.42 -9.35 26.95
N LYS A 75 -1.32 -8.74 25.76
CA LYS A 75 -1.90 -7.41 25.50
C LYS A 75 -3.36 -7.52 25.11
N SER A 76 -4.16 -6.61 25.65
CA SER A 76 -5.54 -6.38 25.21
C SER A 76 -5.65 -5.06 24.46
N TRP A 77 -6.54 -5.01 23.48
CA TRP A 77 -6.84 -3.82 22.69
C TRP A 77 -8.31 -3.50 22.79
N PHE A 78 -8.62 -2.22 22.96
CA PHE A 78 -9.99 -1.72 22.90
C PHE A 78 -10.15 -0.79 21.71
N ASN A 79 -11.20 -1.00 20.91
CA ASN A 79 -11.47 -0.16 19.74
C ASN A 79 -12.49 0.93 20.07
N MET A 80 -12.07 2.17 19.88
CA MET A 80 -12.92 3.36 19.82
C MET A 80 -13.26 3.64 18.34
N PRO A 81 -14.45 3.22 17.86
CA PRO A 81 -14.77 3.28 16.45
C PRO A 81 -15.02 4.68 15.90
N ASN A 82 -15.31 5.64 16.79
CA ASN A 82 -15.56 7.05 16.47
C ASN A 82 -14.74 7.90 17.47
N PRO A 83 -13.42 8.03 17.26
CA PRO A 83 -12.57 8.78 18.16
C PRO A 83 -12.74 10.29 17.96
N LEU A 84 -12.18 11.07 18.89
CA LEU A 84 -12.04 12.51 18.70
C LEU A 84 -10.99 12.78 17.60
N LEU A 85 -11.28 13.73 16.72
CA LEU A 85 -10.46 14.07 15.56
C LEU A 85 -10.31 15.59 15.44
N GLY A 86 -9.32 16.03 14.66
CA GLY A 86 -9.04 17.42 14.41
C GLY A 86 -8.65 18.18 15.68
N ASP A 87 -9.25 19.36 15.85
CA ASP A 87 -9.04 20.21 17.03
C ASP A 87 -9.52 19.57 18.34
N GLN A 88 -10.27 18.46 18.27
CA GLN A 88 -10.72 17.70 19.44
C GLN A 88 -9.73 16.62 19.86
N ILE A 89 -8.65 16.38 19.11
CA ILE A 89 -7.57 15.48 19.53
C ILE A 89 -6.87 16.12 20.73
N THR A 90 -7.31 15.77 21.92
CA THR A 90 -6.71 16.22 23.18
C THR A 90 -5.25 15.78 23.25
N ASP A 91 -4.38 16.59 23.85
CA ASP A 91 -3.08 16.11 24.27
C ASP A 91 -3.31 14.99 25.30
N ASN A 92 -3.04 13.76 24.86
CA ASN A 92 -3.19 12.54 25.67
C ASN A 92 -2.24 12.61 26.85
N SER A 93 -2.61 13.32 27.91
CA SER A 93 -1.98 13.24 29.23
C SER A 93 -2.64 12.17 30.11
N GLY A 94 -3.31 11.18 29.50
CA GLY A 94 -3.84 10.01 30.18
C GLY A 94 -2.77 8.92 30.34
N PRO A 95 -2.91 7.99 31.31
CA PRO A 95 -1.95 6.91 31.52
C PRO A 95 -1.98 5.82 30.43
N ASP A 96 -2.98 5.84 29.55
CA ASP A 96 -3.26 4.77 28.59
C ASP A 96 -2.61 5.08 27.24
N SER A 97 -1.88 4.11 26.70
CA SER A 97 -1.26 4.25 25.37
C SER A 97 -2.31 4.06 24.29
N SER A 98 -2.25 4.85 23.21
CA SER A 98 -3.20 4.67 22.11
C SER A 98 -2.59 4.99 20.75
N PHE A 99 -3.17 4.43 19.70
CA PHE A 99 -2.86 4.78 18.31
C PHE A 99 -4.11 4.82 17.45
N TYR A 100 -4.09 5.67 16.43
CA TYR A 100 -5.15 5.75 15.42
C TYR A 100 -4.92 4.74 14.30
N VAL A 101 -6.00 4.25 13.70
CA VAL A 101 -5.97 3.36 12.54
C VAL A 101 -6.76 4.00 11.42
N VAL A 102 -6.08 4.34 10.33
CA VAL A 102 -6.71 4.78 9.08
C VAL A 102 -7.14 3.55 8.29
N ARG A 103 -8.45 3.30 8.21
CA ARG A 103 -9.08 2.10 7.65
C ARG A 103 -9.20 2.12 6.13
N ASP A 104 -8.06 2.32 5.46
CA ASP A 104 -8.01 2.30 4.00
C ASP A 104 -8.39 0.91 3.42
N ASP A 105 -8.35 -0.15 4.24
CA ASP A 105 -8.88 -1.46 3.89
C ASP A 105 -10.38 -1.47 3.57
N LEU A 106 -11.14 -0.47 4.02
CA LEU A 106 -12.58 -0.34 3.79
C LEU A 106 -12.95 0.48 2.55
N LEU A 107 -11.97 1.05 1.83
CA LEU A 107 -12.23 1.94 0.68
C LEU A 107 -12.95 1.27 -0.49
N HIS A 108 -12.76 -0.04 -0.66
CA HIS A 108 -13.36 -0.81 -1.73
C HIS A 108 -13.51 -2.26 -1.29
N PRO A 109 -14.57 -2.98 -1.68
CA PRO A 109 -14.76 -4.39 -1.30
C PRO A 109 -13.69 -5.37 -1.85
N LEU A 110 -12.91 -4.96 -2.85
CA LEU A 110 -11.96 -5.81 -3.59
C LEU A 110 -10.61 -5.13 -3.89
N VAL A 111 -10.62 -3.79 -4.03
CA VAL A 111 -9.43 -2.94 -4.25
C VAL A 111 -9.04 -2.32 -2.92
N ASN A 112 -8.78 -3.15 -1.90
CA ASN A 112 -8.66 -2.67 -0.53
C ASN A 112 -7.30 -1.97 -0.29
N GLY A 113 -7.31 -1.02 0.65
CA GLY A 113 -6.11 -0.53 1.30
C GLY A 113 -5.25 0.36 0.43
N ASN A 114 -3.93 0.22 0.59
CA ASN A 114 -2.98 1.11 -0.05
C ASN A 114 -2.95 1.00 -1.59
N LYS A 115 -3.56 -0.04 -2.18
CA LYS A 115 -3.62 -0.21 -3.64
C LYS A 115 -4.67 0.69 -4.26
N ALA A 116 -5.82 0.89 -3.61
CA ALA A 116 -6.83 1.87 -4.01
C ALA A 116 -6.21 3.27 -4.13
N ARG A 117 -5.52 3.75 -3.08
CA ARG A 117 -4.86 5.07 -3.10
C ARG A 117 -3.85 5.24 -4.22
N LYS A 118 -3.04 4.20 -4.49
CA LYS A 118 -2.06 4.23 -5.59
C LYS A 118 -2.72 4.29 -6.95
N LEU A 119 -3.78 3.51 -7.14
CA LEU A 119 -4.52 3.48 -8.39
C LEU A 119 -5.29 4.77 -8.60
N ASP A 120 -5.74 5.43 -7.54
CA ASP A 120 -6.48 6.68 -7.65
C ASP A 120 -5.71 7.81 -8.34
N ALA A 121 -4.37 7.83 -8.25
CA ALA A 121 -3.56 8.76 -9.03
C ALA A 121 -3.20 8.28 -10.44
N VAL A 122 -3.33 6.99 -10.71
CA VAL A 122 -2.94 6.38 -11.98
C VAL A 122 -4.13 6.24 -12.93
N LEU A 123 -5.30 5.88 -12.43
CA LEU A 123 -6.52 5.65 -13.21
C LEU A 123 -6.96 6.89 -13.99
N PRO A 124 -6.95 8.12 -13.45
CA PRO A 124 -7.27 9.30 -14.24
C PRO A 124 -6.32 9.50 -15.43
N LEU A 125 -5.04 9.17 -15.27
CA LEU A 125 -4.07 9.26 -16.37
C LEU A 125 -4.35 8.21 -17.46
N LEU A 126 -4.88 7.04 -17.09
CA LEU A 126 -5.32 6.04 -18.07
C LEU A 126 -6.44 6.58 -18.95
N GLU A 127 -7.42 7.21 -18.30
CA GLU A 127 -8.61 7.76 -18.93
C GLU A 127 -8.23 8.91 -19.88
N ASP A 128 -7.41 9.86 -19.40
CA ASP A 128 -6.94 11.00 -20.21
C ASP A 128 -6.18 10.57 -21.47
N HIS A 129 -5.40 9.50 -21.37
CA HIS A 129 -4.62 8.98 -22.49
C HIS A 129 -5.37 7.94 -23.33
N SER A 130 -6.66 7.72 -23.06
CA SER A 130 -7.49 6.74 -23.76
C SER A 130 -6.81 5.37 -23.85
N VAL A 131 -6.18 4.95 -22.75
CA VAL A 131 -5.54 3.65 -22.65
C VAL A 131 -6.61 2.58 -22.76
N THR A 132 -6.32 1.48 -23.47
CA THR A 132 -7.25 0.34 -23.62
C THR A 132 -6.81 -0.88 -22.82
N ASP A 133 -5.50 -0.97 -22.53
CA ASP A 133 -4.86 -2.15 -21.96
C ASP A 133 -3.84 -1.74 -20.88
N VAL A 134 -3.87 -2.47 -19.78
CA VAL A 134 -2.95 -2.28 -18.65
C VAL A 134 -2.18 -3.57 -18.40
N VAL A 135 -0.86 -3.47 -18.41
CA VAL A 135 0.02 -4.59 -18.07
C VAL A 135 0.66 -4.37 -16.70
N THR A 136 0.55 -5.38 -15.82
CA THR A 136 1.19 -5.38 -14.51
C THR A 136 1.66 -6.78 -14.13
N CYS A 137 2.43 -6.88 -13.04
CA CYS A 137 2.89 -8.14 -12.50
C CYS A 137 2.73 -8.23 -10.99
N GLY A 138 2.83 -9.43 -10.45
CA GLY A 138 2.75 -9.68 -9.02
C GLY A 138 3.13 -11.12 -8.64
N GLY A 139 3.16 -11.42 -7.34
CA GLY A 139 3.12 -12.80 -6.87
C GLY A 139 1.74 -13.44 -7.10
N CYS A 140 1.63 -14.75 -6.92
CA CYS A 140 0.37 -15.48 -7.08
C CYS A 140 -0.81 -14.88 -6.27
N GLN A 141 -0.58 -14.50 -5.01
CA GLN A 141 -1.57 -13.85 -4.14
C GLN A 141 -1.36 -12.32 -4.06
N SER A 142 -1.09 -11.67 -5.20
CA SER A 142 -0.79 -10.23 -5.22
C SER A 142 -2.05 -9.36 -5.12
N ALA A 143 -2.19 -8.66 -4.00
CA ALA A 143 -3.19 -7.61 -3.84
C ALA A 143 -3.10 -6.52 -4.92
N HIS A 144 -1.89 -6.19 -5.39
CA HIS A 144 -1.68 -5.22 -6.47
C HIS A 144 -2.26 -5.69 -7.80
N ALA A 145 -1.98 -6.93 -8.19
CA ALA A 145 -2.48 -7.47 -9.46
C ALA A 145 -4.01 -7.54 -9.47
N ALA A 146 -4.62 -8.03 -8.38
CA ALA A 146 -6.07 -8.06 -8.23
C ALA A 146 -6.68 -6.64 -8.27
N ALA A 147 -6.09 -5.69 -7.54
CA ALA A 147 -6.54 -4.29 -7.52
C ALA A 147 -6.54 -3.65 -8.92
N VAL A 148 -5.46 -3.86 -9.69
CA VAL A 148 -5.38 -3.40 -11.08
C VAL A 148 -6.46 -4.05 -11.94
N ALA A 149 -6.65 -5.37 -11.80
CA ALA A 149 -7.62 -6.12 -12.59
C ALA A 149 -9.04 -5.61 -12.41
N VAL A 150 -9.48 -5.50 -11.15
CA VAL A 150 -10.80 -4.99 -10.78
C VAL A 150 -10.98 -3.56 -11.28
N SER A 151 -10.03 -2.67 -11.00
CA SER A 151 -10.13 -1.26 -11.38
C SER A 151 -10.16 -1.05 -12.90
N CYS A 152 -9.47 -1.91 -13.66
CA CYS A 152 -9.53 -1.91 -15.12
C CYS A 152 -10.90 -2.37 -15.62
N ALA A 153 -11.41 -3.49 -15.12
CA ALA A 153 -12.68 -4.05 -15.54
C ALA A 153 -13.85 -3.10 -15.29
N GLU A 154 -13.88 -2.41 -14.15
CA GLU A 154 -14.89 -1.39 -13.81
C GLU A 154 -14.92 -0.21 -14.80
N ARG A 155 -13.84 0.00 -15.55
CA ARG A 155 -13.67 1.09 -16.53
C ARG A 155 -13.68 0.60 -17.98
N GLY A 156 -13.97 -0.67 -18.21
CA GLY A 156 -13.92 -1.27 -19.55
C GLY A 156 -12.50 -1.41 -20.12
N LEU A 157 -11.46 -1.36 -19.27
CA LEU A 157 -10.06 -1.56 -19.66
C LEU A 157 -9.69 -3.05 -19.54
N ARG A 158 -8.81 -3.52 -20.44
CA ARG A 158 -8.28 -4.88 -20.37
C ARG A 158 -7.05 -4.92 -19.49
N SER A 159 -7.01 -5.81 -18.51
CA SER A 159 -5.82 -6.03 -17.69
C SER A 159 -5.09 -7.31 -18.09
N HIS A 160 -3.77 -7.25 -18.15
CA HIS A 160 -2.88 -8.40 -18.43
C HIS A 160 -1.91 -8.56 -17.26
N LEU A 161 -2.02 -9.68 -16.55
CA LEU A 161 -1.39 -9.89 -15.26
C LEU A 161 -0.34 -11.01 -15.35
N LEU A 162 0.93 -10.65 -15.16
CA LEU A 162 2.02 -11.62 -15.08
C LEU A 162 2.22 -12.05 -13.63
N LEU A 163 1.72 -13.24 -13.27
CA LEU A 163 1.79 -13.75 -11.91
C LEU A 163 2.97 -14.72 -11.74
N ARG A 164 3.84 -14.43 -10.77
CA ARG A 164 5.02 -15.25 -10.49
C ARG A 164 4.64 -16.60 -9.89
N GLY A 165 5.17 -17.67 -10.47
CA GLY A 165 5.02 -19.05 -10.00
C GLY A 165 4.17 -19.89 -10.95
N GLU A 166 3.74 -21.04 -10.45
CA GLU A 166 2.79 -21.93 -11.13
C GLU A 166 1.36 -21.57 -10.74
N GLN A 167 0.41 -22.00 -11.57
CA GLN A 167 -1.01 -21.88 -11.26
C GLN A 167 -1.37 -22.82 -10.10
N PRO A 168 -2.04 -22.33 -9.04
CA PRO A 168 -2.57 -23.21 -8.00
C PRO A 168 -3.69 -24.12 -8.51
N ASP A 169 -3.79 -25.33 -7.96
CA ASP A 169 -4.89 -26.26 -8.27
C ASP A 169 -6.26 -25.68 -7.89
N ILE A 170 -6.31 -24.97 -6.76
CA ILE A 170 -7.51 -24.27 -6.27
C ILE A 170 -7.19 -22.79 -6.24
N LEU A 171 -8.01 -21.97 -6.90
CA LEU A 171 -7.84 -20.51 -6.88
C LEU A 171 -8.61 -19.92 -5.69
N THR A 172 -7.95 -19.12 -4.85
CA THR A 172 -8.60 -18.38 -3.76
C THR A 172 -8.05 -16.96 -3.63
N GLY A 173 -8.74 -16.13 -2.84
CA GLY A 173 -8.27 -14.82 -2.44
C GLY A 173 -7.93 -13.94 -3.64
N TYR A 174 -6.81 -13.23 -3.56
CA TYR A 174 -6.36 -12.35 -4.64
C TYR A 174 -6.07 -13.09 -5.95
N ASN A 175 -5.66 -14.36 -5.90
CA ASN A 175 -5.42 -15.11 -7.13
C ASN A 175 -6.72 -15.35 -7.91
N LEU A 176 -7.78 -15.78 -7.22
CA LEU A 176 -9.11 -15.93 -7.81
C LEU A 176 -9.67 -14.60 -8.33
N ILE A 177 -9.56 -13.52 -7.55
CA ILE A 177 -9.99 -12.20 -8.04
C ILE A 177 -9.22 -11.80 -9.30
N SER A 178 -7.91 -12.04 -9.34
CA SER A 178 -7.08 -11.71 -10.50
C SER A 178 -7.52 -12.45 -11.77
N THR A 179 -7.91 -13.73 -11.68
CA THR A 179 -8.37 -14.52 -12.83
C THR A 179 -9.80 -14.20 -13.25
N MET A 180 -10.65 -13.71 -12.33
CA MET A 180 -12.02 -13.29 -12.66
C MET A 180 -12.06 -11.96 -13.42
N TYR A 181 -11.17 -11.01 -13.06
CA TYR A 181 -11.20 -9.66 -13.60
C TYR A 181 -10.09 -9.37 -14.64
N GLY A 182 -9.12 -10.27 -14.81
CA GLY A 182 -7.96 -10.01 -15.65
C GLY A 182 -7.42 -11.21 -16.42
N ASN A 183 -6.64 -10.92 -17.46
CA ASN A 183 -5.97 -11.92 -18.27
C ASN A 183 -4.68 -12.36 -17.56
N VAL A 184 -4.76 -13.46 -16.83
CA VAL A 184 -3.64 -13.97 -16.02
C VAL A 184 -2.74 -14.88 -16.85
N LYS A 185 -1.43 -14.64 -16.77
CA LYS A 185 -0.38 -15.54 -17.22
C LYS A 185 0.58 -15.84 -16.08
N TYR A 186 0.69 -17.11 -15.72
CA TYR A 186 1.66 -17.59 -14.74
C TYR A 186 3.04 -17.68 -15.39
N VAL A 187 4.05 -17.13 -14.71
CA VAL A 187 5.42 -17.04 -15.23
C VAL A 187 6.45 -17.62 -14.24
N PRO A 188 7.43 -18.42 -14.71
CA PRO A 188 8.51 -18.91 -13.88
C PRO A 188 9.29 -17.77 -13.20
N ARG A 189 9.86 -18.06 -12.02
CA ARG A 189 10.58 -17.07 -11.21
C ARG A 189 11.78 -16.44 -11.93
N SER A 190 12.46 -17.21 -12.77
CA SER A 190 13.59 -16.75 -13.58
C SER A 190 13.19 -15.63 -14.54
N VAL A 191 12.05 -15.78 -15.22
CA VAL A 191 11.52 -14.77 -16.16
C VAL A 191 11.03 -13.52 -15.42
N TYR A 192 10.47 -13.69 -14.21
CA TYR A 192 9.97 -12.58 -13.38
C TYR A 192 11.09 -11.66 -12.82
N ALA A 193 12.35 -12.08 -12.87
CA ALA A 193 13.47 -11.30 -12.34
C ALA A 193 13.67 -9.96 -13.09
N ASN A 194 13.42 -9.92 -14.40
CA ASN A 194 13.60 -8.73 -15.26
C ASN A 194 12.36 -7.82 -15.36
N ARG A 195 11.45 -7.90 -14.39
CA ARG A 195 10.16 -7.19 -14.40
C ARG A 195 10.28 -5.66 -14.43
N GLU A 196 11.32 -5.08 -13.81
CA GLU A 196 11.52 -3.63 -13.74
C GLU A 196 11.88 -3.03 -15.10
N GLU A 197 12.74 -3.70 -15.87
CA GLU A 197 13.05 -3.35 -17.26
C GLU A 197 11.79 -3.45 -18.13
N THR A 198 10.91 -4.40 -17.80
CA THR A 198 9.67 -4.68 -18.55
C THR A 198 8.53 -3.70 -18.23
N LEU A 199 8.49 -3.08 -17.04
CA LEU A 199 7.31 -2.33 -16.53
C LEU A 199 7.54 -0.86 -16.17
N LYS A 200 8.60 -0.22 -16.69
CA LYS A 200 9.02 1.14 -16.30
C LYS A 200 7.88 2.17 -16.25
N THR A 201 7.49 2.51 -15.03
CA THR A 201 7.49 3.83 -14.35
C THR A 201 6.51 3.72 -13.16
N HIS A 202 6.95 4.13 -11.96
CA HIS A 202 6.17 4.01 -10.72
C HIS A 202 5.83 5.36 -10.05
N ALA A 203 6.34 6.47 -10.58
CA ALA A 203 6.22 7.80 -9.98
C ALA A 203 4.75 8.22 -9.75
N SER A 204 3.85 7.94 -10.70
CA SER A 204 2.42 8.32 -10.57
C SER A 204 1.70 7.66 -9.40
N SER A 205 2.14 6.46 -8.97
CA SER A 205 1.55 5.78 -7.81
C SER A 205 1.88 6.47 -6.49
N VAL A 206 3.00 7.21 -6.42
CA VAL A 206 3.40 7.98 -5.24
C VAL A 206 2.43 9.15 -5.02
N ALA A 207 2.00 9.80 -6.09
CA ALA A 207 1.11 10.96 -6.01
C ALA A 207 -0.26 10.63 -5.37
N GLY A 208 -0.77 9.42 -5.55
CA GLY A 208 -2.03 8.99 -4.92
C GLY A 208 -1.92 8.88 -3.40
N VAL A 209 -0.72 8.57 -2.91
CA VAL A 209 -0.42 8.57 -1.48
C VAL A 209 -0.23 10.00 -0.96
N ILE A 210 0.35 10.89 -1.75
CA ILE A 210 0.43 12.33 -1.41
C ILE A 210 -0.98 12.93 -1.29
N ARG A 211 -1.91 12.56 -2.17
CA ARG A 211 -3.33 12.95 -2.04
C ARG A 211 -3.97 12.44 -0.75
N LEU A 212 -3.61 11.24 -0.29
CA LEU A 212 -4.04 10.75 1.03
C LEU A 212 -3.49 11.64 2.15
N VAL A 213 -2.22 12.04 2.09
CA VAL A 213 -1.65 12.97 3.09
C VAL A 213 -2.41 14.29 3.08
N HIS A 214 -2.68 14.86 1.90
CA HIS A 214 -3.48 16.08 1.78
C HIS A 214 -4.85 15.93 2.44
N TYR A 215 -5.53 14.82 2.14
CA TYR A 215 -6.84 14.51 2.72
C TYR A 215 -6.77 14.34 4.25
N LEU A 216 -5.83 13.56 4.77
CA LEU A 216 -5.70 13.35 6.21
C LEU A 216 -5.31 14.62 6.97
N SER A 217 -4.58 15.53 6.32
CA SER A 217 -4.10 16.79 6.92
C SER A 217 -5.19 17.85 7.09
N GLN A 218 -6.42 17.59 6.62
CA GLN A 218 -7.55 18.50 6.84
C GLN A 218 -7.85 18.65 8.33
N SER A 219 -8.28 19.84 8.75
CA SER A 219 -8.47 20.20 10.16
C SER A 219 -9.49 19.33 10.90
N HIS A 220 -10.47 18.77 10.19
CA HIS A 220 -11.48 17.87 10.77
C HIS A 220 -11.02 16.41 10.89
N LEU A 221 -9.78 16.08 10.47
CA LEU A 221 -9.21 14.74 10.51
C LEU A 221 -8.00 14.68 11.45
N LEU A 222 -6.78 14.80 10.91
CA LEU A 222 -5.55 14.79 11.73
C LEU A 222 -4.94 16.19 11.89
N GLY A 223 -5.38 17.16 11.08
CA GLY A 223 -4.85 18.52 11.08
C GLY A 223 -3.40 18.63 10.58
N LYS A 224 -2.87 19.85 10.61
CA LYS A 224 -1.51 20.15 10.12
C LYS A 224 -0.51 20.45 11.23
N GLU A 225 -0.99 20.97 12.36
CA GLU A 225 -0.13 21.46 13.44
C GLU A 225 0.40 20.34 14.34
N LYS A 226 -0.41 19.30 14.57
CA LYS A 226 -0.04 18.23 15.50
C LYS A 226 0.97 17.27 14.89
N ALA A 227 2.00 16.93 15.67
CA ALA A 227 2.98 15.93 15.27
C ALA A 227 2.34 14.53 15.21
N MET A 228 2.54 13.84 14.09
CA MET A 228 2.02 12.49 13.88
C MET A 228 3.16 11.53 13.57
N LYS A 229 3.13 10.32 14.15
CA LYS A 229 4.02 9.20 13.81
C LYS A 229 3.24 8.17 13.02
N PHE A 230 3.35 8.24 11.70
CA PHE A 230 2.71 7.28 10.82
C PHE A 230 3.46 5.95 10.83
N VAL A 231 2.71 4.86 10.95
CA VAL A 231 3.19 3.48 10.90
C VAL A 231 2.57 2.78 9.71
N VAL A 232 3.41 2.16 8.89
CA VAL A 232 2.96 1.47 7.67
C VAL A 232 3.81 0.24 7.37
N ASP A 233 3.21 -0.84 6.88
CA ASP A 233 3.96 -1.98 6.38
C ASP A 233 4.51 -1.73 4.97
N ALA A 234 5.68 -2.30 4.67
CA ALA A 234 6.37 -2.04 3.42
C ALA A 234 6.81 -3.31 2.70
N GLY A 235 6.04 -3.72 1.69
CA GLY A 235 6.50 -4.68 0.67
C GLY A 235 7.43 -4.04 -0.38
N THR A 236 6.97 -3.00 -1.10
CA THR A 236 7.76 -2.29 -2.12
C THR A 236 8.25 -0.90 -1.68
N GLY A 237 7.78 -0.41 -0.53
CA GLY A 237 8.17 0.90 0.01
C GLY A 237 7.42 2.12 -0.56
N THR A 238 6.76 2.00 -1.71
CA THR A 238 6.08 3.15 -2.39
C THR A 238 5.06 3.88 -1.51
N THR A 239 4.36 3.16 -0.62
CA THR A 239 3.39 3.80 0.29
C THR A 239 4.12 4.65 1.32
N ALA A 240 5.14 4.12 1.99
CA ALA A 240 5.91 4.87 2.98
C ALA A 240 6.58 6.11 2.36
N VAL A 241 7.21 5.95 1.20
CA VAL A 241 7.87 7.07 0.50
C VAL A 241 6.86 8.13 0.08
N GLY A 242 5.68 7.75 -0.41
CA GLY A 242 4.63 8.70 -0.77
C GLY A 242 4.05 9.44 0.43
N LEU A 243 3.92 8.79 1.59
CA LEU A 243 3.54 9.47 2.83
C LEU A 243 4.61 10.49 3.24
N GLY A 244 5.90 10.11 3.16
CA GLY A 244 7.01 10.99 3.56
C GLY A 244 7.14 12.19 2.64
N LEU A 245 7.07 11.97 1.33
CA LEU A 245 7.05 13.05 0.34
C LEU A 245 5.84 13.97 0.52
N GLY A 246 4.66 13.42 0.82
CA GLY A 246 3.47 14.21 1.10
C GLY A 246 3.62 15.06 2.36
N ALA A 247 4.14 14.49 3.45
CA ALA A 247 4.37 15.23 4.69
C ALA A 247 5.31 16.42 4.46
N ILE A 248 6.42 16.20 3.75
CA ILE A 248 7.38 17.25 3.40
C ILE A 248 6.73 18.30 2.50
N TYR A 249 6.00 17.86 1.47
CA TYR A 249 5.34 18.75 0.52
C TYR A 249 4.39 19.74 1.19
N PHE A 250 3.61 19.26 2.16
CA PHE A 250 2.64 20.07 2.88
C PHE A 250 3.20 20.73 4.14
N GLY A 251 4.51 20.63 4.41
CA GLY A 251 5.16 21.20 5.59
C GLY A 251 4.66 20.61 6.91
N LEU A 252 4.21 19.34 6.90
CA LEU A 252 3.64 18.70 8.07
C LEU A 252 4.74 18.20 9.02
N PRO A 253 4.57 18.31 10.35
CA PRO A 253 5.50 17.75 11.34
C PRO A 253 5.37 16.22 11.48
N TRP A 254 4.87 15.56 10.43
CA TRP A 254 4.58 14.14 10.43
C TRP A 254 5.84 13.33 10.12
N LYS A 255 6.06 12.27 10.90
CA LYS A 255 7.19 11.35 10.74
C LYS A 255 6.67 10.00 10.28
N ILE A 256 7.30 9.42 9.25
CA ILE A 256 6.90 8.13 8.69
C ILE A 256 7.86 7.04 9.15
N THR A 257 7.32 6.01 9.79
CA THR A 257 8.05 4.79 10.15
C THR A 257 7.46 3.60 9.41
N ALA A 258 8.30 2.85 8.69
CA ALA A 258 7.86 1.75 7.85
C ALA A 258 8.52 0.43 8.25
N VAL A 259 7.70 -0.58 8.53
CA VAL A 259 8.18 -1.94 8.84
C VAL A 259 8.46 -2.73 7.56
N MET A 260 9.72 -3.10 7.37
CA MET A 260 10.22 -3.80 6.20
C MET A 260 9.79 -5.28 6.21
N LEU A 261 9.18 -5.74 5.12
CA LEU A 261 8.61 -7.09 5.07
C LEU A 261 9.45 -8.11 4.30
N ALA A 262 10.37 -7.67 3.44
CA ALA A 262 10.92 -8.54 2.41
C ALA A 262 12.42 -8.45 2.17
N ASP A 263 12.94 -7.23 2.10
CA ASP A 263 14.30 -6.95 1.64
C ASP A 263 15.19 -6.37 2.76
N THR A 264 16.46 -6.10 2.45
CA THR A 264 17.40 -5.48 3.40
C THR A 264 17.19 -3.97 3.50
N LEU A 265 17.64 -3.38 4.62
CA LEU A 265 17.61 -1.93 4.84
C LEU A 265 18.25 -1.14 3.69
N ASP A 266 19.41 -1.59 3.20
CA ASP A 266 20.11 -0.92 2.11
C ASP A 266 19.29 -0.95 0.81
N ASN A 267 18.60 -2.06 0.52
CA ASN A 267 17.73 -2.17 -0.65
C ASN A 267 16.49 -1.28 -0.52
N TYR A 268 15.91 -1.12 0.67
CA TYR A 268 14.81 -0.16 0.87
C TYR A 268 15.28 1.29 0.73
N ARG A 269 16.44 1.66 1.29
CA ARG A 269 17.04 2.99 1.12
C ARG A 269 17.35 3.29 -0.35
N GLU A 270 17.85 2.31 -1.09
CA GLU A 270 18.11 2.47 -2.52
C GLU A 270 16.82 2.63 -3.32
N ARG A 271 15.77 1.85 -3.01
CA ARG A 271 14.45 2.03 -3.63
C ARG A 271 13.84 3.38 -3.29
N GLU A 272 13.99 3.86 -2.07
CA GLU A 272 13.56 5.19 -1.65
C GLU A 272 14.23 6.26 -2.50
N ARG A 273 15.57 6.25 -2.62
CA ARG A 273 16.30 7.20 -3.49
C ARG A 273 15.80 7.15 -4.93
N ARG A 274 15.58 5.96 -5.49
CA ARG A 274 15.04 5.78 -6.84
C ARG A 274 13.65 6.35 -6.99
N LEU A 275 12.75 6.07 -6.04
CA LEU A 275 11.38 6.57 -6.07
C LEU A 275 11.33 8.10 -5.95
N ILE A 276 12.17 8.68 -5.08
CA ILE A 276 12.31 10.14 -4.95
C ILE A 276 12.86 10.73 -6.25
N SER A 277 13.92 10.15 -6.82
CA SER A 277 14.52 10.59 -8.08
C SER A 277 13.52 10.50 -9.25
N ASP A 278 12.79 9.39 -9.35
CA ASP A 278 11.75 9.20 -10.34
C ASP A 278 10.60 10.19 -10.18
N PHE A 279 10.17 10.45 -8.93
CA PHE A 279 9.16 11.44 -8.63
C PHE A 279 9.64 12.85 -9.02
N LYS A 280 10.85 13.26 -8.61
CA LYS A 280 11.46 14.53 -9.01
C LYS A 280 11.55 14.67 -10.52
N ARG A 281 11.99 13.64 -11.23
CA ARG A 281 12.11 13.65 -12.70
C ARG A 281 10.76 13.79 -13.38
N HIS A 282 9.76 13.04 -12.93
CA HIS A 282 8.47 12.97 -13.61
C HIS A 282 7.58 14.19 -13.30
N PHE A 283 7.69 14.73 -12.08
CA PHE A 283 6.89 15.86 -11.63
C PHE A 283 7.66 17.19 -11.67
N ARG A 284 8.97 17.18 -12.00
CA ARG A 284 9.88 18.35 -11.99
C ARG A 284 9.80 19.16 -10.70
N PHE A 285 9.64 18.44 -9.59
CA PHE A 285 9.38 19.03 -8.28
C PHE A 285 10.70 19.31 -7.54
N ASP A 286 10.95 20.57 -7.19
CA ASP A 286 12.14 20.98 -6.44
C ASP A 286 11.94 20.74 -4.95
N LEU A 287 12.36 19.54 -4.52
CA LEU A 287 12.45 19.15 -3.12
C LEU A 287 13.85 19.37 -2.55
N ASP A 288 14.77 19.98 -3.30
CA ASP A 288 16.18 19.95 -2.93
C ASP A 288 16.43 20.73 -1.63
N HIS A 289 15.69 21.80 -1.37
CA HIS A 289 15.83 22.52 -0.10
C HIS A 289 15.33 21.70 1.10
N ALA A 290 14.14 21.09 1.00
CA ALA A 290 13.53 20.32 2.09
C ALA A 290 14.21 18.96 2.33
N LEU A 291 14.72 18.31 1.28
CA LEU A 291 15.44 17.03 1.40
C LEU A 291 16.87 17.20 1.87
N ARG A 292 17.52 18.36 1.66
CA ARG A 292 18.87 18.65 2.18
C ARG A 292 18.91 18.66 3.72
N GLU A 293 17.79 18.97 4.36
CA GLU A 293 17.67 18.96 5.83
C GLU A 293 17.42 17.54 6.39
N ILE A 294 17.07 16.58 5.53
CA ILE A 294 16.72 15.22 5.93
C ILE A 294 17.88 14.28 5.63
N ASP A 295 18.90 14.35 6.50
CA ASP A 295 20.15 13.58 6.41
C ASP A 295 19.92 12.05 6.38
N ARG A 296 18.75 11.56 6.82
CA ARG A 296 18.43 10.13 6.98
C ARG A 296 17.39 9.55 6.02
N GLY A 297 16.87 10.33 5.07
CA GLY A 297 15.77 9.92 4.17
C GLY A 297 14.37 10.26 4.71
N VAL A 298 13.35 10.17 3.85
CA VAL A 298 11.96 10.59 4.17
C VAL A 298 11.18 9.53 4.94
N VAL A 299 11.75 8.33 5.10
CA VAL A 299 11.18 7.20 5.84
C VAL A 299 12.17 6.64 6.85
N ASN A 300 11.71 6.44 8.08
CA ASN A 300 12.41 5.63 9.07
C ASN A 300 12.09 4.13 8.84
N TRP A 301 13.02 3.40 8.22
CA TRP A 301 12.86 1.98 7.94
C TRP A 301 13.21 1.12 9.17
N VAL A 302 12.29 0.24 9.55
CA VAL A 302 12.42 -0.63 10.74
C VAL A 302 12.25 -2.08 10.33
N GLU A 303 13.03 -2.98 10.92
CA GLU A 303 12.87 -4.42 10.71
C GLU A 303 11.62 -4.95 11.43
N ARG A 304 11.07 -6.06 10.94
CA ARG A 304 10.05 -6.80 11.69
C ARG A 304 10.63 -7.21 13.04
N TYR A 305 9.80 -7.12 14.08
CA TYR A 305 10.18 -7.59 15.43
C TYR A 305 10.65 -9.05 15.41
N HIS A 306 9.96 -9.89 14.64
CA HIS A 306 10.38 -11.26 14.34
C HIS A 306 10.82 -11.37 12.87
N PRO A 307 12.12 -11.22 12.55
CA PRO A 307 12.63 -11.29 11.19
C PRO A 307 12.32 -12.64 10.54
N ARG A 308 11.82 -12.59 9.29
CA ARG A 308 11.56 -13.79 8.49
C ARG A 308 11.53 -13.47 7.00
N LYS A 309 11.63 -14.51 6.18
CA LYS A 309 11.45 -14.38 4.73
C LYS A 309 10.03 -13.94 4.39
N PHE A 310 9.91 -13.04 3.42
CA PHE A 310 8.64 -12.50 2.96
C PHE A 310 7.62 -13.60 2.65
N GLY A 311 6.40 -13.39 3.13
CA GLY A 311 5.29 -14.31 2.93
C GLY A 311 5.27 -15.47 3.93
N ASN A 312 6.35 -15.80 4.65
CA ASN A 312 6.28 -16.80 5.71
C ASN A 312 5.41 -16.28 6.87
N VAL A 313 4.84 -17.22 7.64
CA VAL A 313 4.09 -16.97 8.88
C VAL A 313 4.76 -17.83 9.94
N ILE A 314 5.04 -17.26 11.11
CA ILE A 314 5.60 -17.99 12.25
C ILE A 314 4.48 -18.46 13.19
N LYS A 315 4.79 -19.43 14.04
CA LYS A 315 3.85 -19.96 15.03
C LYS A 315 3.37 -18.84 15.96
N GLY A 316 2.07 -18.77 16.24
CA GLY A 316 1.48 -17.75 17.11
C GLY A 316 0.89 -16.54 16.38
N GLU A 317 1.33 -16.22 15.17
CA GLU A 317 0.86 -15.00 14.49
C GLU A 317 -0.60 -15.05 14.06
N ILE A 318 -1.10 -16.23 13.70
CA ILE A 318 -2.51 -16.40 13.34
C ILE A 318 -3.37 -16.20 14.59
N GLU A 319 -2.94 -16.75 15.72
CA GLU A 319 -3.59 -16.59 17.02
C GLU A 319 -3.63 -15.11 17.43
N VAL A 320 -2.54 -14.37 17.25
CA VAL A 320 -2.50 -12.92 17.49
C VAL A 320 -3.44 -12.17 16.54
N CYS A 321 -3.47 -12.50 15.25
CA CYS A 321 -4.44 -11.90 14.31
C CYS A 321 -5.89 -12.17 14.72
N GLN A 322 -6.19 -13.38 15.21
CA GLN A 322 -7.51 -13.74 15.72
C GLN A 322 -7.87 -12.93 16.96
N GLU A 323 -6.92 -12.73 17.87
CA GLU A 323 -7.12 -11.95 19.08
C GLU A 323 -7.42 -10.48 18.76
N ILE A 324 -6.61 -9.84 17.91
CA ILE A 324 -6.85 -8.48 17.42
C ILE A 324 -8.26 -8.40 16.80
N ALA A 325 -8.62 -9.36 15.94
CA ALA A 325 -9.92 -9.37 15.29
C ALA A 325 -11.08 -9.52 16.29
N ARG A 326 -10.96 -10.41 17.29
CA ARG A 326 -11.98 -10.63 18.32
C ARG A 326 -12.15 -9.42 19.24
N GLN A 327 -11.05 -8.78 19.63
CA GLN A 327 -11.06 -7.67 20.59
C GLN A 327 -11.45 -6.34 19.94
N THR A 328 -11.04 -6.11 18.69
CA THR A 328 -11.18 -4.80 18.03
C THR A 328 -12.18 -4.79 16.88
N GLY A 329 -12.55 -5.96 16.34
CA GLY A 329 -13.31 -6.06 15.10
C GLY A 329 -12.52 -5.68 13.85
N ILE A 330 -11.20 -5.47 13.96
CA ILE A 330 -10.30 -5.12 12.85
C ILE A 330 -9.53 -6.37 12.43
N LEU A 331 -9.66 -6.77 11.16
CA LEU A 331 -8.94 -7.92 10.63
C LEU A 331 -7.57 -7.49 10.10
N VAL A 332 -6.52 -7.99 10.74
CA VAL A 332 -5.15 -7.92 10.24
C VAL A 332 -4.71 -9.26 9.64
N ASP A 333 -3.71 -9.22 8.77
CA ASP A 333 -3.06 -10.40 8.18
C ASP A 333 -1.61 -10.51 8.67
N PRO A 334 -1.06 -11.73 8.82
CA PRO A 334 0.29 -11.93 9.35
C PRO A 334 1.38 -11.49 8.35
N VAL A 335 1.07 -11.35 7.05
CA VAL A 335 2.08 -11.05 6.02
C VAL A 335 2.35 -9.55 5.91
N TYR A 336 1.37 -8.69 6.18
CA TYR A 336 1.49 -7.24 6.05
C TYR A 336 1.06 -6.51 7.32
N THR A 337 -0.23 -6.48 7.59
CA THR A 337 -0.83 -5.52 8.54
C THR A 337 -0.54 -5.84 10.01
N LEU A 338 -0.28 -7.10 10.37
CA LEU A 338 0.17 -7.46 11.71
C LEU A 338 1.49 -6.77 12.08
N ALA A 339 2.44 -6.66 11.15
CA ALA A 339 3.73 -6.02 11.43
C ALA A 339 3.58 -4.53 11.74
N ALA A 340 2.66 -3.86 11.05
CA ALA A 340 2.35 -2.46 11.30
C ALA A 340 1.60 -2.30 12.63
N TRP A 341 0.72 -3.24 12.98
CA TRP A 341 0.02 -3.26 14.27
C TRP A 341 0.98 -3.43 15.46
N GLU A 342 1.93 -4.37 15.36
CA GLU A 342 3.00 -4.58 16.34
C GLU A 342 3.81 -3.30 16.58
N LEU A 343 4.23 -2.66 15.50
CA LEU A 343 5.02 -1.44 15.55
C LEU A 343 4.22 -0.24 16.09
N ALA A 344 2.94 -0.11 15.70
CA ALA A 344 2.07 0.95 16.20
C ALA A 344 1.81 0.80 17.70
N SER A 345 1.56 -0.43 18.16
CA SER A 345 1.40 -0.74 19.59
C SER A 345 2.66 -0.35 20.37
N LEU A 346 3.85 -0.77 19.92
CA LEU A 346 5.12 -0.45 20.57
C LEU A 346 5.43 1.05 20.58
N LEU A 347 5.17 1.75 19.47
CA LEU A 347 5.40 3.19 19.40
C LEU A 347 4.39 3.94 20.27
N SER A 348 3.14 3.52 20.35
CA SER A 348 2.13 4.17 21.19
C SER A 348 2.50 4.14 22.66
N GLU A 349 3.13 3.06 23.12
CA GLU A 349 3.62 2.92 24.50
C GLU A 349 4.81 3.86 24.78
N LYS A 350 5.71 4.00 23.81
CA LYS A 350 6.85 4.93 23.92
C LYS A 350 6.41 6.40 23.89
N GLU A 351 5.36 6.69 23.13
CA GLU A 351 4.79 8.03 22.97
C GLU A 351 3.65 8.33 23.94
N ALA A 352 3.32 7.45 24.88
CA ALA A 352 2.26 7.67 25.87
C ALA A 352 2.47 8.95 26.72
N ARG A 353 3.68 9.54 26.67
CA ARG A 353 4.03 10.83 27.30
C ARG A 353 4.68 11.82 26.31
N GLY A 354 4.62 11.52 25.02
CA GLY A 354 5.20 12.36 23.96
C GLY A 354 4.15 13.28 23.34
N ASP A 355 4.60 14.30 22.61
CA ASP A 355 3.73 15.28 21.96
C ASP A 355 3.18 14.81 20.60
N ALA A 356 3.42 13.55 20.22
CA ALA A 356 3.08 13.02 18.90
C ALA A 356 2.17 11.80 18.99
N GLU A 357 1.07 11.83 18.24
CA GLU A 357 0.14 10.70 18.15
C GLU A 357 0.65 9.65 17.16
N VAL A 358 0.41 8.37 17.46
CA VAL A 358 0.74 7.27 16.54
C VAL A 358 -0.43 6.98 15.63
N VAL A 359 -0.18 6.87 14.32
CA VAL A 359 -1.21 6.61 13.30
C VAL A 359 -0.79 5.43 12.43
N MET A 360 -1.45 4.29 12.56
CA MET A 360 -1.29 3.16 11.67
C MET A 360 -2.14 3.32 10.40
N LEU A 361 -1.53 3.17 9.22
CA LEU A 361 -2.27 3.01 7.97
C LEU A 361 -2.62 1.53 7.77
N HIS A 362 -3.91 1.17 7.80
CA HIS A 362 -4.34 -0.19 7.53
C HIS A 362 -4.34 -0.48 6.03
N THR A 363 -3.26 -1.09 5.54
CA THR A 363 -2.99 -1.19 4.09
C THR A 363 -3.78 -2.25 3.34
N GLY A 364 -4.74 -2.93 4.00
CA GLY A 364 -5.57 -3.98 3.42
C GLY A 364 -4.94 -5.35 3.60
N GLY A 365 -4.94 -6.17 2.55
CA GLY A 365 -4.28 -7.49 2.59
C GLY A 365 -5.17 -8.66 2.99
N THR A 366 -6.40 -8.41 3.45
CA THR A 366 -7.32 -9.41 4.03
C THR A 366 -7.62 -10.60 3.11
N LEU A 367 -7.79 -10.41 1.80
CA LEU A 367 -7.99 -11.53 0.87
C LEU A 367 -6.76 -12.45 0.74
N GLY A 368 -5.59 -12.01 1.20
CA GLY A 368 -4.38 -12.82 1.26
C GLY A 368 -4.49 -13.97 2.25
N MET A 369 -5.36 -13.85 3.27
CA MET A 369 -5.61 -14.89 4.27
C MET A 369 -6.13 -16.19 3.65
N PHE A 370 -6.97 -16.10 2.62
CA PHE A 370 -7.47 -17.28 1.91
C PHE A 370 -6.36 -18.03 1.16
N GLY A 371 -5.30 -17.32 0.76
CA GLY A 371 -4.11 -17.95 0.18
C GLY A 371 -3.21 -18.60 1.23
N LEU A 372 -3.25 -18.16 2.49
CA LEU A 372 -2.56 -18.82 3.60
C LEU A 372 -3.22 -20.17 3.92
N ALA A 373 -4.55 -20.23 3.91
CA ALA A 373 -5.32 -21.45 4.17
C ALA A 373 -5.00 -22.59 3.19
N GLN A 374 -4.47 -22.28 1.99
CA GLN A 374 -4.10 -23.27 0.99
C GLN A 374 -2.70 -23.86 1.17
N ARG A 375 -1.89 -23.30 2.06
CA ARG A 375 -0.50 -23.72 2.18
C ARG A 375 -0.45 -25.13 2.78
N PRO A 376 0.32 -26.05 2.19
CA PRO A 376 0.55 -27.34 2.82
C PRO A 376 1.22 -27.10 4.19
N ASP A 377 0.69 -27.76 5.22
CA ASP A 377 1.30 -27.76 6.54
C ASP A 377 2.72 -28.31 6.42
N LYS A 378 3.72 -27.47 6.68
CA LYS A 378 5.12 -27.88 6.59
C LYS A 378 5.51 -28.85 7.71
N ASN A 379 4.73 -28.94 8.78
CA ASN A 379 4.95 -29.85 9.89
C ASN A 379 4.18 -31.17 9.74
N GLN A 380 3.27 -31.27 8.79
CA GLN A 380 2.51 -32.49 8.53
C GLN A 380 2.49 -32.73 7.03
N GLY A 381 3.36 -33.62 6.56
CA GLY A 381 3.43 -34.04 5.16
C GLY A 381 2.15 -34.75 4.73
N LYS A 382 1.11 -33.97 4.43
CA LYS A 382 -0.09 -34.25 3.61
C LYS A 382 -1.12 -33.15 3.85
N TYR A 383 -1.65 -32.60 2.76
CA TYR A 383 -2.84 -31.77 2.74
C TYR A 383 -3.97 -32.47 3.52
N ARG A 384 -4.50 -31.85 4.58
CA ARG A 384 -5.76 -32.28 5.23
C ARG A 384 -6.88 -31.35 4.75
N PRO A 385 -7.85 -31.84 3.97
CA PRO A 385 -9.04 -31.06 3.60
C PRO A 385 -9.95 -30.73 4.80
N ASP A 386 -9.70 -31.31 5.98
CA ASP A 386 -10.72 -31.42 7.04
C ASP A 386 -10.55 -30.45 8.22
N GLN A 387 -9.67 -29.45 8.13
CA GLN A 387 -9.71 -28.33 9.09
C GLN A 387 -10.64 -27.24 8.56
N HIS A 388 -11.92 -27.54 8.59
CA HIS A 388 -12.93 -26.50 8.66
C HIS A 388 -12.63 -25.60 9.86
N ILE A 389 -12.63 -24.29 9.62
CA ILE A 389 -12.90 -23.29 10.65
C ILE A 389 -14.22 -23.74 11.30
N LYS A 390 -14.14 -24.29 12.51
CA LYS A 390 -15.31 -24.45 13.38
C LYS A 390 -15.56 -23.15 14.11
#